data_AF-A0A429HNI8-F1
#
_entry.id   AF-A0A429HNI8-F1
#
_cell.length_a   1.000
_cell.length_b   1.000
_cell.length_c   1.000
_cell.angle_alpha   90.00
_cell.angle_beta   90.00
_cell.angle_gamma   90.00
#
_symmetry.space_group_name_H-M   'P 1'
#
loop_
_entity.id
_entity.type
_entity.pdbx_description
1 polymer ?
#
loop_
_entity_poly.entity_id
_entity_poly.type
_entity_poly.pdbx_seq_one_letter_code
_entity_poly.pdbx_strand_id
1 'polypeptide(L)'
;VVGSKIEGGNAPDVVMVPQVGVLQQFAKEGWLKPLSKTAQKSVDANYASVWKNYGSVDGTLYGLYFKAAHKSTVWYSPDALDEAGVKTPTTYDAMLKAGQTVSESGLAAFSVAGQDGWTLTDWFENVYLSQAGPEKYDALAAHKIKWTDPTVVEALTTLGKLFKDKELIAGGQKGALNTDFPGSVEKVFG
;
A
#
# COMPACT_ATOMS: atom_id res chain seq x y z
N VAL A 1 -7.02 -7.20 18.37
CA VAL A 1 -6.78 -5.92 17.64
C VAL A 1 -6.75 -4.78 18.67
N VAL A 2 -6.28 -3.57 18.34
CA VAL A 2 -6.14 -2.50 19.35
C VAL A 2 -7.48 -2.09 19.97
N GLY A 3 -8.53 -1.95 19.14
CA GLY A 3 -9.86 -1.54 19.64
C GLY A 3 -10.41 -2.47 20.72
N SER A 4 -10.34 -3.79 20.50
CA SER A 4 -10.78 -4.78 21.50
C SER A 4 -10.02 -4.69 22.84
N LYS A 5 -8.77 -4.23 22.83
CA LYS A 5 -8.00 -4.00 24.08
C LYS A 5 -8.47 -2.74 24.80
N ILE A 6 -8.78 -1.69 24.06
CA ILE A 6 -9.27 -0.42 24.61
C ILE A 6 -10.66 -0.62 25.23
N GLU A 7 -11.59 -1.23 24.48
CA GLU A 7 -12.93 -1.55 24.95
C GLU A 7 -12.92 -2.50 26.17
N GLY A 8 -11.97 -3.44 26.19
CA GLY A 8 -11.76 -4.36 27.31
C GLY A 8 -11.04 -3.74 28.52
N GLY A 9 -10.82 -2.43 28.56
CA GLY A 9 -10.21 -1.72 29.71
C GLY A 9 -8.69 -1.87 29.83
N ASN A 10 -8.02 -2.45 28.84
CA ASN A 10 -6.57 -2.68 28.81
C ASN A 10 -5.90 -1.85 27.70
N ALA A 11 -6.24 -0.56 27.64
CA ALA A 11 -5.69 0.36 26.65
C ALA A 11 -4.18 0.58 26.86
N PRO A 12 -3.36 0.54 25.81
CA PRO A 12 -1.94 0.90 25.92
C PRO A 12 -1.76 2.41 26.09
N ASP A 13 -0.66 2.83 26.73
CA ASP A 13 -0.32 4.26 26.85
C ASP A 13 0.02 4.91 25.51
N VAL A 14 0.67 4.15 24.62
CA VAL A 14 1.06 4.60 23.27
C VAL A 14 0.70 3.50 22.27
N VAL A 15 0.08 3.91 21.16
CA VAL A 15 -0.25 3.02 20.05
C VAL A 15 0.39 3.53 18.75
N MET A 16 0.98 2.62 17.98
CA MET A 16 1.37 2.89 16.60
C MET A 16 0.19 2.57 15.69
N VAL A 17 -0.36 3.59 15.03
CA VAL A 17 -1.44 3.42 14.06
C VAL A 17 -0.89 3.69 12.66
N PRO A 18 -1.04 2.76 11.69
CA PRO A 18 -0.41 2.90 10.38
C PRO A 18 -1.18 3.78 9.40
N GLN A 19 -2.41 4.20 9.75
CA GLN A 19 -3.34 4.87 8.82
C GLN A 19 -3.95 6.12 9.45
N VAL A 20 -4.07 7.19 8.66
CA VAL A 20 -4.75 8.44 9.05
C VAL A 20 -6.20 8.17 9.45
N GLY A 21 -6.91 7.32 8.70
CA GLY A 21 -8.30 6.97 8.99
C GLY A 21 -8.49 6.30 10.35
N VAL A 22 -7.55 5.45 10.77
CA VAL A 22 -7.59 4.81 12.11
C VAL A 22 -7.36 5.83 13.21
N LEU A 23 -6.42 6.78 13.03
CA LEU A 23 -6.24 7.89 13.97
C LEU A 23 -7.53 8.71 14.12
N GLN A 24 -8.17 9.05 12.98
CA GLN A 24 -9.44 9.79 12.97
C GLN A 24 -10.55 9.02 13.68
N GLN A 25 -10.67 7.70 13.44
CA GLN A 25 -11.64 6.85 14.10
C GLN A 25 -11.41 6.87 15.63
N PHE A 26 -10.19 6.60 16.09
CA PHE A 26 -9.89 6.55 17.52
C PHE A 26 -10.09 7.90 18.20
N ALA A 27 -9.79 9.02 17.53
CA ALA A 27 -10.08 10.35 18.04
C ALA A 27 -11.60 10.58 18.19
N LYS A 28 -12.40 10.20 17.19
CA LYS A 28 -13.87 10.32 17.22
C LYS A 28 -14.52 9.43 18.27
N GLU A 29 -13.95 8.25 18.52
CA GLU A 29 -14.38 7.34 19.59
C GLU A 29 -13.92 7.81 20.99
N GLY A 30 -13.13 8.88 21.08
CA GLY A 30 -12.62 9.41 22.34
C GLY A 30 -11.50 8.57 22.97
N TRP A 31 -10.91 7.66 22.19
CA TRP A 31 -9.86 6.75 22.65
C TRP A 31 -8.48 7.41 22.70
N LEU A 32 -8.31 8.57 22.06
CA LEU A 32 -7.06 9.32 22.05
C LEU A 32 -7.14 10.55 22.94
N LYS A 33 -6.04 10.82 23.66
CA LYS A 33 -5.83 12.09 24.36
C LYS A 33 -5.13 13.07 23.41
N PRO A 34 -5.53 14.36 23.38
CA PRO A 34 -4.76 15.38 22.67
C PRO A 34 -3.31 15.41 23.16
N LEU A 35 -2.37 15.64 22.24
CA LEU A 35 -0.98 15.78 22.61
C LEU A 35 -0.77 17.05 23.45
N SER A 36 0.20 16.99 24.36
CA SER A 36 0.51 18.10 25.25
C SER A 36 0.93 19.36 24.48
N LYS A 37 0.79 20.54 25.10
CA LYS A 37 1.27 21.80 24.52
C LYS A 37 2.76 21.76 24.16
N THR A 38 3.57 21.04 24.94
CA THR A 38 5.00 20.84 24.67
C THR A 38 5.21 20.04 23.38
N ALA A 39 4.47 18.95 23.20
CA ALA A 39 4.52 18.16 21.97
C ALA A 39 4.05 18.98 20.75
N GLN A 40 2.95 19.73 20.88
CA GLN A 40 2.47 20.61 19.83
C GLN A 40 3.52 21.65 19.39
N LYS A 41 4.15 22.35 20.35
CA LYS A 41 5.26 23.29 20.05
C LYS A 41 6.43 22.62 19.34
N SER A 42 6.77 21.39 19.75
CA SER A 42 7.85 20.63 19.08
C SER A 42 7.49 20.30 17.64
N VAL A 43 6.24 19.89 17.38
CA VAL A 43 5.75 19.64 16.01
C VAL A 43 5.79 20.91 15.19
N ASP A 44 5.27 22.02 15.72
CA ASP A 44 5.23 23.32 15.02
C ASP A 44 6.62 23.82 14.63
N ALA A 45 7.64 23.54 15.45
CA ALA A 45 9.01 23.97 15.18
C ALA A 45 9.77 23.05 14.22
N ASN A 46 9.44 21.75 14.16
CA ASN A 46 10.30 20.75 13.53
C ASN A 46 9.65 19.99 12.36
N TYR A 47 8.33 20.08 12.17
CA TYR A 47 7.61 19.30 11.17
C TYR A 47 7.02 20.18 10.09
N ALA A 48 7.05 19.68 8.85
CA ALA A 48 6.26 20.24 7.77
C ALA A 48 4.76 20.12 8.09
N SER A 49 3.97 21.12 7.67
CA SER A 49 2.53 21.22 7.99
C SER A 49 1.72 19.98 7.62
N VAL A 50 2.11 19.26 6.56
CA VAL A 50 1.45 18.02 6.13
C VAL A 50 1.43 16.96 7.23
N TRP A 51 2.53 16.80 7.98
CA TRP A 51 2.64 15.79 9.05
C TRP A 51 1.81 16.18 10.27
N LYS A 52 1.76 17.47 10.59
CA LYS A 52 0.87 18.00 11.62
C LYS A 52 -0.59 17.76 11.24
N ASN A 53 -0.95 18.02 9.98
CA ASN A 53 -2.31 17.84 9.48
C ASN A 53 -2.76 16.38 9.57
N TYR A 54 -1.90 15.43 9.15
CA TYR A 54 -2.22 14.00 9.28
C TYR A 54 -2.33 13.53 10.72
N GLY A 55 -1.56 14.13 11.65
CA GLY A 55 -1.66 13.85 13.08
C GLY A 55 -2.86 14.52 13.77
N SER A 56 -3.64 15.34 13.05
CA SER A 56 -4.70 16.17 13.62
C SER A 56 -6.09 15.72 13.16
N VAL A 57 -7.06 15.88 14.06
CA VAL A 57 -8.49 15.64 13.79
C VAL A 57 -9.24 16.87 14.28
N ASP A 58 -10.01 17.50 13.39
CA ASP A 58 -10.74 18.74 13.67
C ASP A 58 -9.87 19.84 14.32
N GLY A 59 -8.63 19.99 13.82
CA GLY A 59 -7.66 20.98 14.30
C GLY A 59 -6.93 20.61 15.61
N THR A 60 -7.27 19.48 16.23
CA THR A 60 -6.62 18.99 17.46
C THR A 60 -5.57 17.94 17.11
N LEU A 61 -4.33 18.13 17.58
CA LEU A 61 -3.22 17.19 17.34
C LEU A 61 -3.29 16.00 18.31
N TYR A 62 -3.48 14.79 17.76
CA TYR A 62 -3.58 13.54 18.53
C TYR A 62 -2.38 12.61 18.32
N GLY A 63 -1.67 12.73 17.20
CA GLY A 63 -0.58 11.82 16.84
C GLY A 63 0.67 12.51 16.33
N LEU A 64 1.81 11.86 16.51
CA LEU A 64 3.09 12.25 15.92
C LEU A 64 3.45 11.27 14.81
N TYR A 65 3.77 11.79 13.63
CA TYR A 65 4.37 10.98 12.57
C TYR A 65 5.86 10.81 12.85
N PHE A 66 6.37 9.59 12.83
CA PHE A 66 7.80 9.33 13.04
C PHE A 66 8.43 8.54 11.89
N LYS A 67 7.60 8.05 10.96
CA LYS A 67 8.01 7.29 9.78
C LYS A 67 7.03 7.56 8.65
N ALA A 68 7.56 7.69 7.44
CA ALA A 68 6.81 7.60 6.19
C ALA A 68 7.36 6.41 5.38
N ALA A 69 6.48 5.69 4.68
CA ALA A 69 6.86 4.62 3.77
C ALA A 69 6.17 4.86 2.44
N HIS A 70 6.93 4.77 1.35
CA HIS A 70 6.41 4.89 0.00
C HIS A 70 6.00 3.51 -0.52
N LYS A 71 4.71 3.33 -0.81
CA LYS A 71 4.13 2.05 -1.28
C LYS A 71 3.92 2.03 -2.79
N SER A 72 4.20 3.12 -3.48
CA SER A 72 3.98 3.28 -4.92
C SER A 72 5.23 3.05 -5.76
N THR A 73 5.89 1.92 -5.53
CA THR A 73 7.15 1.54 -6.19
C THR A 73 7.12 0.07 -6.59
N VAL A 74 7.70 -0.23 -7.75
CA VAL A 74 8.01 -1.61 -8.17
C VAL A 74 9.46 -1.90 -7.84
N TRP A 75 9.69 -2.92 -7.02
CA TRP A 75 11.02 -3.44 -6.72
C TRP A 75 11.35 -4.58 -7.67
N TYR A 76 12.56 -4.60 -8.21
CA TYR A 76 12.98 -5.61 -9.19
C TYR A 76 14.46 -5.96 -9.02
N SER A 77 14.85 -7.15 -9.48
CA SER A 77 16.25 -7.58 -9.57
C SER A 77 16.87 -7.06 -10.89
N PRO A 78 17.90 -6.19 -10.83
CA PRO A 78 18.60 -5.76 -12.04
C PRO A 78 19.27 -6.91 -12.78
N ASP A 79 19.87 -7.86 -12.04
CA ASP A 79 20.54 -9.02 -12.62
C ASP A 79 19.58 -9.88 -13.44
N ALA A 80 18.34 -10.10 -12.95
CA ALA A 80 17.33 -10.85 -13.68
C ALA A 80 16.90 -10.16 -14.99
N LEU A 81 16.86 -8.82 -15.02
CA LEU A 81 16.58 -8.07 -16.25
C LEU A 81 17.77 -8.14 -17.22
N ASP A 82 18.99 -8.01 -16.72
CA ASP A 82 20.22 -8.06 -17.51
C ASP A 82 20.42 -9.46 -18.14
N GLU A 83 20.19 -10.53 -17.38
CA GLU A 83 20.22 -11.92 -17.87
C GLU A 83 19.17 -12.18 -18.96
N ALA A 84 18.00 -11.57 -18.83
CA ALA A 84 16.94 -11.64 -19.84
C ALA A 84 17.17 -10.69 -21.04
N GLY A 85 18.20 -9.82 -20.98
CA GLY A 85 18.47 -8.82 -22.01
C GLY A 85 17.41 -7.71 -22.11
N VAL A 86 16.71 -7.41 -21.01
CA VAL A 86 15.59 -6.48 -20.95
C VAL A 86 15.98 -5.19 -20.23
N LYS A 87 15.58 -4.04 -20.77
CA LYS A 87 15.74 -2.75 -20.08
C LYS A 87 14.63 -2.53 -19.08
N THR A 88 14.91 -1.74 -18.02
CA THR A 88 13.88 -1.34 -17.05
C THR A 88 12.64 -0.76 -17.75
N PRO A 89 11.46 -1.36 -17.55
CA PRO A 89 10.23 -0.90 -18.16
C PRO A 89 9.74 0.40 -17.52
N THR A 90 9.18 1.30 -18.33
CA THR A 90 8.65 2.60 -17.85
C THR A 90 7.12 2.69 -17.90
N THR A 91 6.45 1.64 -18.39
CA THR A 91 5.00 1.56 -18.47
C THR A 91 4.54 0.18 -18.03
N TYR A 92 3.28 0.07 -17.59
CA TYR A 92 2.72 -1.21 -17.14
C TYR A 92 2.75 -2.27 -18.24
N ASP A 93 2.35 -1.93 -19.47
CA ASP A 93 2.38 -2.89 -20.59
C ASP A 93 3.83 -3.27 -20.98
N ALA A 94 4.79 -2.35 -20.89
CA ALA A 94 6.20 -2.70 -21.08
C ALA A 94 6.73 -3.60 -19.95
N MET A 95 6.23 -3.42 -18.72
CA MET A 95 6.58 -4.26 -17.57
C MET A 95 6.06 -5.69 -17.73
N LEU A 96 4.84 -5.87 -18.24
CA LEU A 96 4.33 -7.21 -18.55
C LEU A 96 5.13 -7.89 -19.66
N LYS A 97 5.51 -7.14 -20.72
CA LYS A 97 6.36 -7.67 -21.80
C LYS A 97 7.76 -8.04 -21.30
N ALA A 98 8.36 -7.20 -20.47
CA ALA A 98 9.62 -7.50 -19.81
C ALA A 98 9.52 -8.79 -18.99
N GLY A 99 8.44 -8.93 -18.23
CA GLY A 99 8.16 -10.15 -17.46
C GLY A 99 7.99 -11.40 -18.32
N GLN A 100 7.41 -11.29 -19.52
CA GLN A 100 7.35 -12.42 -20.45
C GLN A 100 8.76 -12.90 -20.84
N THR A 101 9.65 -11.98 -21.22
CA THR A 101 11.04 -12.31 -21.57
C THR A 101 11.82 -12.89 -20.39
N VAL A 102 11.60 -12.38 -19.17
CA VAL A 102 12.17 -12.98 -17.94
C VAL A 102 11.60 -14.37 -17.68
N SER A 103 10.32 -14.61 -17.97
CA SER A 103 9.70 -15.93 -17.80
C SER A 103 10.25 -16.95 -18.80
N GLU A 104 10.52 -16.52 -20.03
CA GLU A 104 11.14 -17.33 -21.08
C GLU A 104 12.59 -17.74 -20.76
N SER A 105 13.30 -17.01 -19.87
CA SER A 105 14.63 -17.41 -19.39
C SER A 105 14.58 -18.48 -18.27
N GLY A 106 13.39 -18.85 -17.81
CA GLY A 106 13.17 -19.86 -16.77
C GLY A 106 13.02 -19.31 -15.35
N LEU A 107 13.07 -17.98 -15.17
CA LEU A 107 12.79 -17.31 -13.90
C LEU A 107 11.31 -16.94 -13.81
N ALA A 108 10.74 -16.85 -12.61
CA ALA A 108 9.42 -16.24 -12.48
C ALA A 108 9.53 -14.71 -12.57
N ALA A 109 8.67 -14.06 -13.33
CA ALA A 109 8.76 -12.61 -13.54
C ALA A 109 8.25 -11.75 -12.38
N PHE A 110 7.20 -12.21 -11.70
CA PHE A 110 6.56 -11.47 -10.63
C PHE A 110 6.37 -12.35 -9.39
N SER A 111 6.64 -11.76 -8.23
CA SER A 111 6.28 -12.31 -6.93
C SER A 111 5.15 -11.47 -6.34
N VAL A 112 4.07 -12.13 -5.91
CA VAL A 112 2.87 -11.47 -5.37
C VAL A 112 2.55 -12.06 -3.99
N ALA A 113 2.53 -11.21 -2.97
CA ALA A 113 2.28 -11.55 -1.57
C ALA A 113 0.78 -11.71 -1.24
N GLY A 114 0.07 -12.56 -1.97
CA GLY A 114 -1.38 -12.68 -1.90
C GLY A 114 -1.95 -13.21 -0.58
N GLN A 115 -1.12 -13.81 0.28
CA GLN A 115 -1.54 -14.23 1.63
C GLN A 115 -1.88 -13.03 2.52
N ASP A 116 -1.14 -11.92 2.35
CA ASP A 116 -1.32 -10.70 3.11
C ASP A 116 -2.21 -9.73 2.34
N GLY A 117 -3.51 -9.68 2.68
CA GLY A 117 -4.51 -8.94 1.90
C GLY A 117 -4.19 -7.46 1.64
N TRP A 118 -3.43 -6.79 2.53
CA TRP A 118 -3.03 -5.39 2.34
C TRP A 118 -2.09 -5.19 1.14
N THR A 119 -1.33 -6.22 0.73
CA THR A 119 -0.44 -6.09 -0.43
C THR A 119 -1.26 -6.03 -1.72
N LEU A 120 -2.39 -6.74 -1.76
CA LEU A 120 -3.31 -6.74 -2.89
C LEU A 120 -4.04 -5.40 -3.02
N THR A 121 -4.33 -4.73 -1.89
CA THR A 121 -4.86 -3.36 -1.93
C THR A 121 -3.82 -2.40 -2.47
N ASP A 122 -2.54 -2.50 -2.05
CA ASP A 122 -1.46 -1.66 -2.60
C ASP A 122 -1.34 -1.79 -4.14
N TRP A 123 -1.49 -3.01 -4.70
CA TRP A 123 -1.53 -3.21 -6.16
C TRP A 123 -2.69 -2.46 -6.82
N PHE A 124 -3.91 -2.62 -6.30
CA PHE A 124 -5.10 -1.95 -6.83
C PHE A 124 -4.97 -0.42 -6.71
N GLU A 125 -4.56 0.07 -5.55
CA GLU A 125 -4.42 1.49 -5.25
C GLU A 125 -3.45 2.19 -6.22
N ASN A 126 -2.33 1.55 -6.53
CA ASN A 126 -1.36 2.08 -7.48
C ASN A 126 -1.89 2.14 -8.91
N VAL A 127 -2.55 1.08 -9.39
CA VAL A 127 -3.16 1.06 -10.72
C VAL A 127 -4.28 2.10 -10.80
N TYR A 128 -5.16 2.14 -9.79
CA TYR A 128 -6.29 3.06 -9.77
C TYR A 128 -5.82 4.52 -9.70
N LEU A 129 -4.87 4.84 -8.83
CA LEU A 129 -4.31 6.19 -8.73
C LEU A 129 -3.64 6.62 -10.05
N SER A 130 -2.89 5.73 -10.69
CA SER A 130 -2.23 6.03 -11.97
C SER A 130 -3.20 6.26 -13.14
N GLN A 131 -4.38 5.63 -13.14
CA GLN A 131 -5.34 5.73 -14.23
C GLN A 131 -6.42 6.78 -13.99
N ALA A 132 -6.97 6.82 -12.77
CA ALA A 132 -8.12 7.64 -12.41
C ALA A 132 -7.74 8.97 -11.73
N GLY A 133 -6.49 9.08 -11.24
CA GLY A 133 -5.99 10.27 -10.56
C GLY A 133 -6.42 10.39 -9.09
N PRO A 134 -5.82 11.33 -8.34
CA PRO A 134 -6.01 11.46 -6.90
C PRO A 134 -7.46 11.85 -6.52
N GLU A 135 -8.16 12.64 -7.33
CA GLU A 135 -9.53 13.06 -7.01
C GLU A 135 -10.52 11.88 -7.00
N LYS A 136 -10.37 10.96 -7.95
CA LYS A 136 -11.18 9.74 -8.03
C LYS A 136 -10.77 8.74 -6.95
N TYR A 137 -9.47 8.62 -6.67
CA TYR A 137 -8.95 7.84 -5.55
C TYR A 137 -9.61 8.28 -4.22
N ASP A 138 -9.54 9.57 -3.90
CA ASP A 138 -10.13 10.12 -2.68
C ASP A 138 -11.65 9.99 -2.66
N ALA A 139 -12.32 10.16 -3.80
CA ALA A 139 -13.76 9.97 -3.91
C ALA A 139 -14.16 8.51 -3.65
N LEU A 140 -13.37 7.52 -4.11
CA LEU A 140 -13.62 6.11 -3.83
C LEU A 140 -13.40 5.80 -2.35
N ALA A 141 -12.27 6.23 -1.79
CA ALA A 141 -11.93 6.03 -0.39
C ALA A 141 -12.96 6.66 0.57
N ALA A 142 -13.52 7.80 0.18
CA ALA A 142 -14.59 8.48 0.92
C ALA A 142 -16.01 7.98 0.59
N HIS A 143 -16.15 6.88 -0.17
CA HIS A 143 -17.43 6.30 -0.60
C HIS A 143 -18.35 7.26 -1.37
N LYS A 144 -17.79 8.29 -2.02
CA LYS A 144 -18.53 9.24 -2.89
C LYS A 144 -18.80 8.67 -4.28
N ILE A 145 -18.04 7.65 -4.68
CA ILE A 145 -18.30 6.83 -5.86
C ILE A 145 -18.38 5.35 -5.47
N LYS A 146 -19.05 4.56 -6.31
CA LYS A 146 -19.23 3.12 -6.08
C LYS A 146 -18.02 2.34 -6.58
N TRP A 147 -17.78 1.17 -6.02
CA TRP A 147 -16.82 0.19 -6.54
C TRP A 147 -17.16 -0.32 -7.96
N THR A 148 -18.39 -0.09 -8.43
CA THR A 148 -18.82 -0.39 -9.80
C THR A 148 -18.65 0.80 -10.75
N ASP A 149 -18.02 1.90 -10.33
CA ASP A 149 -17.69 3.03 -11.20
C ASP A 149 -16.79 2.54 -12.37
N PRO A 150 -17.01 3.00 -13.61
CA PRO A 150 -16.23 2.55 -14.77
C PRO A 150 -14.71 2.66 -14.57
N THR A 151 -14.24 3.69 -13.87
CA THR A 151 -12.80 3.88 -13.58
C THR A 151 -12.24 2.77 -12.68
N VAL A 152 -13.04 2.24 -11.76
CA VAL A 152 -12.66 1.14 -10.86
C VAL A 152 -12.63 -0.18 -11.63
N VAL A 153 -13.62 -0.40 -12.50
CA VAL A 153 -13.68 -1.57 -13.39
C VAL A 153 -12.47 -1.61 -14.31
N GLU A 154 -12.08 -0.46 -14.87
CA GLU A 154 -10.87 -0.35 -15.69
C GLU A 154 -9.60 -0.73 -14.92
N ALA A 155 -9.41 -0.19 -13.71
CA ALA A 155 -8.25 -0.52 -12.89
C ALA A 155 -8.17 -2.00 -12.50
N LEU A 156 -9.29 -2.60 -12.11
CA LEU A 156 -9.36 -4.04 -11.84
C LEU A 156 -9.11 -4.88 -13.09
N THR A 157 -9.53 -4.41 -14.27
CA THR A 157 -9.25 -5.06 -15.56
C THR A 157 -7.77 -5.00 -15.90
N THR A 158 -7.13 -3.84 -15.69
CA THR A 158 -5.69 -3.66 -15.86
C THR A 158 -4.91 -4.57 -14.92
N LEU A 159 -5.22 -4.58 -13.63
CA LEU A 159 -4.62 -5.48 -12.65
C LEU A 159 -4.81 -6.95 -13.02
N GLY A 160 -6.01 -7.27 -13.52
CA GLY A 160 -6.36 -8.59 -14.00
C GLY A 160 -5.48 -9.10 -15.15
N LYS A 161 -4.81 -8.23 -15.92
CA LYS A 161 -3.85 -8.66 -16.96
C LYS A 161 -2.73 -9.51 -16.35
N LEU A 162 -2.15 -9.08 -15.24
CA LEU A 162 -1.12 -9.84 -14.51
C LEU A 162 -1.73 -10.97 -13.69
N PHE A 163 -2.77 -10.69 -12.90
CA PHE A 163 -3.26 -11.65 -11.90
C PHE A 163 -3.95 -12.89 -12.50
N LYS A 164 -4.44 -12.80 -13.74
CA LYS A 164 -4.98 -13.96 -14.47
C LYS A 164 -3.90 -14.79 -15.15
N ASP A 165 -2.70 -14.24 -15.30
CA ASP A 165 -1.60 -14.91 -15.97
C ASP A 165 -1.09 -16.08 -15.14
N LYS A 166 -0.81 -17.21 -15.78
CA LYS A 166 -0.41 -18.45 -15.11
C LYS A 166 1.10 -18.64 -15.08
N GLU A 167 1.82 -17.92 -15.92
CA GLU A 167 3.26 -18.11 -16.17
C GLU A 167 4.07 -16.99 -15.54
N LEU A 168 3.55 -15.75 -15.56
CA LEU A 168 4.27 -14.59 -15.06
C LEU A 168 4.44 -14.57 -13.54
N ILE A 169 3.57 -15.24 -12.78
CA ILE A 169 3.57 -15.20 -11.32
C ILE A 169 4.29 -16.43 -10.76
N ALA A 170 5.22 -16.22 -9.82
CA ALA A 170 5.92 -17.28 -9.12
C ALA A 170 4.96 -18.25 -8.41
N GLY A 171 4.87 -19.47 -8.94
CA GLY A 171 3.93 -20.51 -8.47
C GLY A 171 2.47 -20.29 -8.89
N GLY A 172 2.21 -19.40 -9.85
CA GLY A 172 0.90 -19.02 -10.33
C GLY A 172 0.01 -18.41 -9.24
N GLN A 173 -1.31 -18.37 -9.48
CA GLN A 173 -2.26 -17.80 -8.51
C GLN A 173 -2.23 -18.52 -7.16
N LYS A 174 -2.11 -19.86 -7.17
CA LYS A 174 -2.02 -20.64 -5.93
C LYS A 174 -0.76 -20.30 -5.14
N GLY A 175 0.38 -20.16 -5.83
CA GLY A 175 1.63 -19.73 -5.20
C GLY A 175 1.50 -18.36 -4.56
N ALA A 176 0.96 -17.38 -5.29
CA ALA A 176 0.74 -16.03 -4.78
C ALA A 176 -0.15 -16.01 -3.52
N LEU A 177 -1.27 -16.73 -3.52
CA LEU A 177 -2.19 -16.79 -2.37
C LEU A 177 -1.58 -17.44 -1.11
N ASN A 178 -0.50 -18.20 -1.25
CA ASN A 178 0.22 -18.84 -0.15
C ASN A 178 1.59 -18.18 0.12
N THR A 179 1.86 -17.02 -0.46
CA THR A 179 3.10 -16.26 -0.25
C THR A 179 2.78 -15.03 0.59
N ASP A 180 3.45 -14.91 1.74
CA ASP A 180 3.40 -13.71 2.59
C ASP A 180 4.32 -12.61 2.05
N PHE A 181 4.26 -11.42 2.66
CA PHE A 181 5.08 -10.29 2.20
C PHE A 181 6.58 -10.56 2.28
N PRO A 182 7.16 -11.05 3.40
CA PRO A 182 8.59 -11.39 3.45
C PRO A 182 9.00 -12.41 2.40
N GLY A 183 8.26 -13.52 2.28
CA GLY A 183 8.57 -14.56 1.29
C GLY A 183 8.42 -14.07 -0.15
N SER A 184 7.53 -13.10 -0.39
CA SER A 184 7.44 -12.46 -1.71
C SER A 184 8.68 -11.65 -2.05
N VAL A 185 9.32 -11.00 -1.07
CA VAL A 185 10.55 -10.23 -1.26
C VAL A 185 11.75 -11.16 -1.47
N GLU A 186 11.86 -12.23 -0.67
CA GLU A 186 12.91 -13.25 -0.82
C GLU A 186 12.90 -13.86 -2.22
N LYS A 187 11.72 -14.18 -2.75
CA LYS A 187 11.56 -14.68 -4.14
C LYS A 187 12.12 -13.75 -5.22
N VAL A 188 12.27 -12.45 -4.96
CA VAL A 188 12.81 -11.48 -5.92
C VAL A 188 14.33 -11.33 -5.77
N PHE A 189 14.86 -11.42 -4.54
CA PHE A 189 16.23 -11.00 -4.23
C PHE A 189 17.16 -12.10 -3.72
N GLY A 190 16.65 -13.29 -3.37
CA GLY A 190 17.44 -14.36 -2.75
C GLY A 190 17.47 -14.27 -1.23
#